data_AF-A0A4Y9T7N6-F1
#
_entry.id   AF-A0A4Y9T7N6-F1
#
_cell.length_a   1.000
_cell.length_b   1.000
_cell.length_c   1.000
_cell.angle_alpha   90.00
_cell.angle_beta   90.00
_cell.angle_gamma   90.00
#
_symmetry.space_group_name_H-M   'P 1'
#
loop_
_entity.id
_entity.type
_entity.pdbx_description
1 polymer ?
#
loop_
_entity_poly.entity_id
_entity_poly.type
_entity_poly.pdbx_seq_one_letter_code
_entity_poly.pdbx_strand_id
1 'polypeptide(L)' 'MEPSMDFEEQITARMAKVEQELAVIKSNYATKADVLEAKNSIIMWVISAVFLAQVLPALLKQFGQ' A
#
# COMPACT_ATOMS: atom_id res chain seq x y z
N MET A 1 -9.11 -50.15 -2.59
CA MET A 1 -8.38 -48.88 -2.63
C MET A 1 -9.04 -48.04 -3.72
N GLU A 2 -10.36 -47.85 -3.67
CA GLU A 2 -11.13 -46.80 -2.97
C GLU A 2 -10.81 -45.37 -3.46
N PRO A 3 -11.58 -44.84 -4.43
CA PRO A 3 -11.39 -43.52 -5.05
C PRO A 3 -11.68 -42.32 -4.12
N SER A 4 -12.03 -42.54 -2.85
CA SER A 4 -12.22 -41.50 -1.84
C SER A 4 -10.90 -40.90 -1.33
N MET A 5 -9.83 -41.70 -1.25
CA MET A 5 -8.52 -41.27 -0.72
C MET A 5 -7.82 -40.27 -1.65
N ASP A 6 -7.92 -40.47 -2.97
CA ASP A 6 -7.37 -39.55 -3.98
C ASP A 6 -8.07 -38.18 -3.97
N PHE A 7 -9.38 -38.16 -3.68
CA PHE A 7 -10.14 -36.91 -3.58
C PHE A 7 -9.72 -36.08 -2.35
N GLU A 8 -9.57 -36.71 -1.18
CA GLU A 8 -9.12 -36.01 0.03
C GLU A 8 -7.69 -35.46 -0.11
N GLU A 9 -6.79 -36.21 -0.75
CA GLU A 9 -5.44 -35.77 -1.05
C GLU A 9 -5.44 -34.57 -2.00
N GLN A 10 -6.24 -34.62 -3.07
CA GLN A 10 -6.41 -33.50 -4.00
C GLN A 10 -6.98 -32.24 -3.31
N ILE A 11 -7.95 -32.40 -2.40
CA ILE A 11 -8.51 -31.27 -1.63
C ILE A 11 -7.45 -30.68 -0.70
N THR A 12 -6.69 -31.52 -0.01
CA THR A 12 -5.63 -31.08 0.91
C THR A 12 -4.54 -30.32 0.16
N ALA A 13 -4.09 -30.85 -0.99
CA ALA A 13 -3.11 -30.19 -1.83
C ALA A 13 -3.60 -28.83 -2.37
N ARG A 14 -4.87 -28.74 -2.77
CA ARG A 14 -5.48 -27.47 -3.22
C ARG A 14 -5.62 -26.46 -2.09
N MET A 15 -5.99 -26.89 -0.89
CA MET A 15 -6.07 -26.02 0.29
C MET A 15 -4.70 -25.47 0.68
N ALA A 16 -3.68 -26.33 0.72
CA ALA A 16 -2.30 -25.88 1.00
C ALA A 16 -1.83 -24.83 0.00
N LYS A 17 -2.16 -25.01 -1.29
CA LYS A 17 -1.86 -24.01 -2.33
C LYS A 17 -2.61 -22.69 -2.10
N VAL A 18 -3.89 -22.74 -1.76
CA VAL A 18 -4.70 -21.54 -1.46
C VAL A 18 -4.16 -20.81 -0.24
N GLU A 19 -3.76 -21.53 0.81
CA GLU A 19 -3.13 -20.93 1.99
C GLU A 19 -1.83 -20.21 1.65
N GLN A 20 -0.99 -20.83 0.81
CA GLN A 20 0.24 -20.21 0.32
C GLN A 20 -0.04 -18.94 -0.50
N GLU A 21 -0.98 -18.99 -1.44
CA GLU A 21 -1.36 -17.81 -2.24
C GLU A 21 -1.98 -16.71 -1.38
N LEU A 22 -2.79 -17.08 -0.39
CA LEU A 22 -3.40 -16.12 0.55
C LEU A 22 -2.34 -15.45 1.43
N ALA A 23 -1.31 -16.18 1.86
CA ALA A 23 -0.20 -15.60 2.61
C ALA A 23 0.54 -14.54 1.77
N VAL A 24 0.78 -14.81 0.49
CA VAL A 24 1.41 -13.85 -0.44
C VAL A 24 0.52 -12.63 -0.67
N ILE A 25 -0.79 -12.81 -0.79
CA ILE A 25 -1.73 -11.68 -0.92
C ILE A 25 -1.72 -10.85 0.36
N LYS A 26 -1.81 -11.50 1.53
CA LYS A 26 -1.79 -10.82 2.84
C LYS A 26 -0.49 -10.07 3.10
N SER A 27 0.65 -10.54 2.60
CA SER A 27 1.93 -9.85 2.77
C SER A 27 2.11 -8.64 1.87
N ASN A 28 1.39 -8.56 0.75
CA ASN A 28 1.58 -7.52 -0.27
C ASN A 28 0.38 -6.58 -0.45
N TYR A 29 -0.77 -6.88 0.13
CA TYR A 29 -1.93 -6.00 -0.01
C TYR A 29 -1.75 -4.73 0.82
N ALA A 30 -2.21 -3.61 0.26
CA ALA A 30 -2.39 -2.38 1.00
C ALA A 30 -3.83 -2.33 1.54
N THR A 31 -3.98 -2.04 2.82
CA THR A 31 -5.27 -1.70 3.41
C THR A 31 -5.74 -0.34 2.89
N LYS A 32 -7.04 -0.06 3.03
CA LYS A 32 -7.57 1.29 2.77
C LYS A 32 -6.88 2.35 3.65
N ALA A 33 -6.46 1.98 4.87
CA ALA A 33 -5.75 2.88 5.78
C ALA A 33 -4.37 3.25 5.22
N ASP A 34 -3.58 2.26 4.76
CA ASP A 34 -2.25 2.49 4.18
C ASP A 34 -2.32 3.43 2.97
N VAL A 35 -3.34 3.25 2.12
CA VAL A 35 -3.57 4.11 0.95
C VAL A 35 -3.96 5.54 1.37
N LEU A 36 -4.80 5.68 2.40
CA LEU A 36 -5.19 7.00 2.91
C LEU A 36 -4.01 7.74 3.55
N GLU A 37 -3.15 7.03 4.28
CA GLU A 37 -1.94 7.59 4.85
C GLU A 37 -0.97 8.06 3.76
N ALA A 38 -0.70 7.22 2.75
CA ALA A 38 0.14 7.59 1.62
C ALA A 38 -0.41 8.81 0.87
N LYS A 39 -1.73 8.87 0.63
CA LYS A 39 -2.40 10.01 0.02
C LYS A 39 -2.19 11.29 0.84
N ASN A 40 -2.40 11.23 2.16
CA ASN A 40 -2.25 12.39 3.03
C ASN A 40 -0.80 12.86 3.09
N SER A 41 0.16 11.94 3.13
CA SER A 41 1.60 12.26 3.09
C SER A 41 1.98 13.01 1.81
N ILE A 42 1.51 12.53 0.64
CA ILE A 42 1.73 13.20 -0.64
C ILE A 42 1.12 14.60 -0.66
N ILE A 43 -0.11 14.75 -0.17
CA ILE A 43 -0.78 16.06 -0.10
C ILE A 43 0.05 17.05 0.74
N MET A 44 0.50 16.62 1.92
CA MET A 44 1.31 17.48 2.79
C MET A 44 2.66 17.85 2.15
N TRP A 45 3.30 16.90 1.45
CA TRP A 45 4.53 17.16 0.72
C TRP A 45 4.32 18.20 -0.39
N VAL A 46 3.27 18.03 -1.21
CA VAL A 46 2.95 18.97 -2.29
C VAL A 46 2.60 20.35 -1.74
N ILE A 47 1.77 20.45 -0.71
CA ILE A 47 1.42 21.73 -0.08
C ILE A 47 2.68 22.44 0.42
N SER A 48 3.59 21.71 1.06
CA SER A 48 4.85 22.27 1.56
C SER A 48 5.73 22.77 0.42
N ALA A 49 5.87 21.99 -0.66
CA ALA A 49 6.64 22.39 -1.83
C ALA A 49 6.07 23.65 -2.52
N VAL A 50 4.75 23.70 -2.69
CA VAL A 50 4.05 24.85 -3.29
C VAL A 50 4.19 26.09 -2.40
N PHE A 51 4.02 25.93 -1.09
CA PHE A 51 4.19 27.01 -0.12
C PHE A 51 5.61 27.58 -0.20
N LEU A 52 6.64 26.74 -0.19
CA LEU A 52 8.03 27.21 -0.34
C LEU A 52 8.24 27.93 -1.67
N ALA A 53 7.77 27.39 -2.79
CA ALA A 53 7.95 28.00 -4.09
C ALA A 53 7.27 29.37 -4.24
N GLN A 54 6.12 29.58 -3.61
CA GLN A 54 5.36 30.84 -3.73
C GLN A 54 5.66 31.84 -2.61
N VAL A 55 5.84 31.35 -1.38
CA VAL A 55 6.02 32.18 -0.19
C VAL A 55 7.47 32.58 0.02
N LEU A 56 8.46 31.71 -0.24
CA LEU A 56 9.88 32.10 -0.12
C LEU A 56 10.22 33.34 -0.96
N PRO A 57 9.84 33.45 -2.25
CA PRO A 57 10.16 34.65 -3.04
C PRO A 57 9.50 35.91 -2.52
N ALA A 58 8.27 35.81 -2.00
CA ALA A 58 7.55 36.95 -1.42
C ALA A 58 8.22 37.42 -0.12
N LEU A 59 8.61 36.48 0.75
CA LEU A 59 9.34 36.79 1.98
C LEU A 59 10.72 37.39 1.69
N LEU A 60 11.47 36.82 0.74
CA LEU A 60 12.78 37.36 0.35
C LEU A 60 12.67 38.79 -0.23
N LYS A 61 11.59 39.11 -0.94
CA LYS A 61 11.33 40.48 -1.41
C LYS A 61 11.01 41.47 -0.28
N GLN A 62 10.31 41.05 0.77
CA GLN A 62 9.93 41.93 1.88
C GLN A 62 11.05 42.14 2.90
N PHE A 63 11.88 41.12 3.15
CA PHE A 63 12.98 41.16 4.13
C PHE A 63 14.35 41.48 3.51
N GLY A 64 14.46 41.47 2.18
CA GLY A 64 15.70 41.75 1.44
C GLY A 64 15.80 43.18 0.88
N GLN A 65 14.93 44.11 1.30
CA GLN A 65 15.10 45.55 1.09
C GLN A 65 15.84 46.20 2.25
#